data_AF-A8M142-F1
#
_entry.id   AF-A8M142-F1
#
_cell.length_a   1.000
_cell.length_b   1.000
_cell.length_c   1.000
_cell.angle_alpha   90.00
_cell.angle_beta   90.00
_cell.angle_gamma   90.00
#
_symmetry.space_group_name_H-M   'P 1'
#
loop_
_entity.id
_entity.type
_entity.pdbx_description
1 polymer ?
#
loop_
_entity_poly.entity_id
_entity_poly.type
_entity_poly.pdbx_seq_one_letter_code
_entity_poly.pdbx_strand_id
1 'polypeptide(L)'
;MTVRAPNAIWQEDTAVLHVVLSGDDGRRPTRTVSLSLLCWVNLDSAGEVCGVDVHDLPPELTDAISNYTGDDIIGRTLVNDGWLWIPLSGNSTQRRHTGVADIDLVLDEEGLAALAVRFERKPH
;
A
#
# COMPACT_ATOMS: atom_id res chain seq x y z
N MET A 1 8.56 2.41 -19.93
CA MET A 1 7.33 1.96 -19.25
C MET A 1 6.62 3.19 -18.72
N THR A 2 5.37 3.42 -19.10
CA THR A 2 4.54 4.50 -18.56
C THR A 2 4.14 4.13 -17.13
N VAL A 3 4.49 4.95 -16.14
CA VAL A 3 4.07 4.74 -14.75
C VAL A 3 2.56 4.99 -14.70
N ARG A 4 1.77 3.97 -14.37
CA ARG A 4 0.33 4.12 -14.15
C ARG A 4 0.12 4.48 -12.69
N ALA A 5 -0.72 5.48 -12.45
CA ALA A 5 -1.13 5.81 -11.09
C ALA A 5 -1.93 4.63 -10.52
N PRO A 6 -1.72 4.29 -9.23
CA PRO A 6 -2.42 3.23 -8.56
C PRO A 6 -3.88 3.64 -8.37
N ASN A 7 -4.78 2.66 -8.38
CA ASN A 7 -6.18 2.92 -8.02
C ASN A 7 -6.36 2.63 -6.53
N ALA A 8 -6.80 3.61 -5.75
CA ALA A 8 -7.03 3.47 -4.32
C ALA A 8 -8.47 3.82 -3.95
N ILE A 9 -9.07 2.99 -3.10
CA ILE A 9 -10.45 3.16 -2.61
C ILE A 9 -10.42 3.04 -1.08
N TRP A 10 -10.75 4.14 -0.40
CA TRP A 10 -10.96 4.17 1.05
C TRP A 10 -12.44 3.97 1.38
N GLN A 11 -12.74 3.00 2.24
CA GLN A 11 -14.06 2.71 2.76
C GLN A 11 -14.12 3.04 4.24
N GLU A 12 -14.62 4.23 4.58
CA GLU A 12 -14.68 4.72 5.96
C GLU A 12 -15.55 3.83 6.87
N ASP A 13 -16.66 3.32 6.33
CA ASP A 13 -17.60 2.44 7.03
C ASP A 13 -17.01 1.09 7.47
N THR A 14 -15.90 0.67 6.88
CA THR A 14 -15.21 -0.57 7.21
C THR A 14 -13.78 -0.34 7.67
N ALA A 15 -13.29 0.90 7.61
CA ALA A 15 -11.89 1.28 7.78
C ALA A 15 -10.95 0.43 6.90
N VAL A 16 -11.38 0.18 5.65
CA VAL A 16 -10.63 -0.61 4.67
C VAL A 16 -10.10 0.28 3.56
N LEU A 17 -8.80 0.17 3.30
CA LEU A 17 -8.15 0.74 2.13
C LEU A 17 -7.78 -0.38 1.16
N HIS A 18 -8.25 -0.27 -0.08
CA HIS A 18 -7.80 -1.13 -1.17
C HIS A 18 -6.95 -0.32 -2.14
N VAL A 19 -5.76 -0.83 -2.48
CA VAL A 19 -4.85 -0.25 -3.46
C VAL A 19 -4.52 -1.29 -4.51
N VAL A 20 -4.67 -0.93 -5.78
CA VAL A 20 -4.32 -1.76 -6.94
C VAL A 20 -3.19 -1.07 -7.70
N LEU A 21 -2.04 -1.74 -7.79
CA LEU A 21 -0.81 -1.23 -8.41
C LEU A 21 -0.65 -1.72 -9.85
N SER A 22 -0.92 -3.00 -10.10
CA SER A 22 -0.98 -3.58 -11.43
C SER A 22 -2.41 -3.41 -11.97
N GLY A 23 -2.57 -2.77 -13.13
CA GLY A 23 -3.86 -2.76 -13.82
C GLY A 23 -4.38 -4.18 -14.05
N ASP A 24 -5.68 -4.35 -14.21
CA ASP A 24 -6.30 -5.63 -14.56
C ASP A 24 -5.91 -6.04 -15.99
N ASP A 25 -4.65 -6.43 -16.17
CA ASP A 25 -4.08 -6.88 -17.43
C ASP A 25 -4.33 -8.40 -17.59
N GLY A 26 -5.27 -8.97 -16.82
CA GLY A 26 -5.59 -10.41 -16.80
C GLY A 26 -4.51 -11.28 -16.16
N ARG A 27 -3.49 -10.68 -15.53
CA ARG A 27 -2.46 -11.40 -14.78
C ARG A 27 -3.06 -11.99 -13.53
N ARG A 28 -2.84 -13.29 -13.33
CA ARG A 28 -3.37 -13.99 -12.18
C ARG A 28 -2.50 -13.70 -10.95
N PRO A 29 -3.11 -13.42 -9.78
CA PRO A 29 -2.39 -13.42 -8.52
C PRO A 29 -1.61 -14.73 -8.38
N THR A 30 -0.32 -14.63 -8.06
CA THR A 30 0.51 -15.82 -7.83
C THR A 30 0.43 -16.26 -6.36
N ARG A 31 0.26 -15.31 -5.43
CA ARG A 31 0.01 -15.58 -4.01
C ARG A 31 -0.59 -14.38 -3.27
N THR A 32 -1.32 -14.66 -2.20
CA THR A 32 -1.75 -13.66 -1.21
C THR A 32 -1.09 -13.98 0.13
N VAL A 33 -0.53 -12.95 0.79
CA VAL A 33 0.06 -13.06 2.12
C VAL A 33 -0.70 -12.14 3.06
N SER A 34 -1.21 -12.71 4.15
CA SER A 34 -1.98 -11.98 5.16
C SER A 34 -1.16 -11.89 6.45
N LEU A 35 -1.05 -10.68 6.99
CA LEU A 35 -0.28 -10.40 8.20
C LEU A 35 -0.80 -9.15 8.90
N SER A 36 -0.65 -9.09 10.22
CA SER A 36 -1.02 -7.92 11.02
C SER A 36 0.24 -7.11 11.32
N LEU A 37 0.35 -5.91 10.76
CA LEU A 37 1.53 -5.06 10.86
C LEU A 37 1.16 -3.62 11.20
N LEU A 38 2.16 -2.84 11.65
CA LEU A 38 2.00 -1.41 11.81
C LEU A 38 1.82 -0.75 10.43
N CYS A 39 0.67 -0.10 10.24
CA CYS A 39 0.33 0.59 9.00
C CYS A 39 -0.09 2.03 9.27
N TRP A 40 0.28 2.93 8.35
CA TRP A 40 -0.11 4.32 8.34
C TRP A 40 -0.71 4.67 7.00
N VAL A 41 -1.75 5.50 7.00
CA VAL A 41 -2.20 6.19 5.79
C VAL A 41 -1.78 7.66 5.86
N ASN A 42 -1.49 8.23 4.70
CA ASN A 42 -1.19 9.64 4.55
C ASN A 42 -2.40 10.31 3.92
N LEU A 43 -2.70 11.53 4.36
CA LEU A 43 -3.80 12.33 3.86
C LEU A 43 -3.27 13.59 3.18
N ASP A 44 -3.91 13.97 2.09
CA ASP A 44 -3.67 15.27 1.46
C ASP A 44 -4.42 16.41 2.19
N SER A 45 -4.35 17.62 1.64
CA SER A 45 -4.99 18.80 2.22
C SER A 45 -6.52 18.77 2.16
N ALA A 46 -7.12 17.91 1.32
CA ALA A 46 -8.55 17.66 1.27
C ALA A 46 -9.00 16.57 2.26
N GLY A 47 -8.04 15.85 2.87
CA GLY A 47 -8.31 14.72 3.76
C GLY A 47 -8.43 13.39 3.03
N GLU A 48 -8.08 13.34 1.74
CA GLU A 48 -8.11 12.12 0.93
C GLU A 48 -6.84 11.31 1.12
N VAL A 49 -6.95 9.98 1.06
CA VAL A 49 -5.80 9.08 1.23
C VAL A 49 -4.83 9.23 0.05
N CYS A 50 -3.62 9.70 0.33
CA CYS A 50 -2.59 10.00 -0.67
C CYS A 50 -1.36 9.09 -0.59
N GLY A 51 -1.27 8.21 0.41
CA GLY A 51 -0.18 7.25 0.52
C GLY A 51 -0.37 6.24 1.64
N VAL A 52 0.38 5.14 1.59
CA VAL A 52 0.34 4.05 2.57
C VAL A 52 1.75 3.65 2.99
N ASP A 53 2.01 3.66 4.29
CA ASP A 53 3.23 3.14 4.89
C ASP A 53 2.93 1.83 5.63
N VAL A 54 3.70 0.78 5.38
CA VAL A 54 3.65 -0.48 6.13
C VAL A 54 5.05 -0.75 6.67
N HIS A 55 5.15 -0.97 7.98
CA HIS A 55 6.41 -1.20 8.67
C HIS A 55 6.58 -2.67 9.06
N ASP A 56 7.82 -3.05 9.36
CA ASP A 56 8.21 -4.36 9.86
C ASP A 56 7.85 -5.52 8.91
N LEU A 57 7.94 -5.28 7.59
CA LEU A 57 7.79 -6.37 6.62
C LEU A 57 8.90 -7.41 6.82
N PRO A 58 8.53 -8.70 6.83
CA PRO A 58 9.49 -9.80 6.82
C PRO A 58 10.43 -9.74 5.60
N PRO A 59 11.72 -10.13 5.74
CA PRO A 59 12.70 -10.12 4.66
C PRO A 59 12.24 -10.85 3.40
N GLU A 60 11.53 -11.98 3.55
CA GLU A 60 11.03 -12.77 2.43
C GLU A 60 9.97 -12.04 1.59
N LEU A 61 9.31 -11.02 2.15
CA LEU A 61 8.38 -10.16 1.43
C LEU A 61 9.09 -8.96 0.83
N THR A 62 10.07 -8.38 1.52
CA THR A 62 10.88 -7.29 0.96
C THR A 62 11.62 -7.74 -0.29
N ASP A 63 12.16 -8.96 -0.29
CA ASP A 63 12.88 -9.52 -1.44
C ASP A 63 11.95 -9.84 -2.63
N ALA A 64 10.67 -10.09 -2.36
CA ALA A 64 9.68 -10.42 -3.37
C ALA A 64 8.98 -9.19 -3.98
N ILE A 65 9.15 -8.02 -3.39
CA ILE A 65 8.53 -6.77 -3.85
C ILE A 65 9.60 -5.95 -4.57
N SER A 66 9.37 -5.68 -5.86
CA SER A 66 10.25 -4.84 -6.65
C SER A 66 10.41 -3.44 -6.03
N ASN A 67 11.66 -3.00 -5.82
CA ASN A 67 11.95 -1.67 -5.30
C ASN A 67 12.05 -0.64 -6.43
N TYR A 68 11.38 0.50 -6.30
CA TYR A 68 11.37 1.55 -7.32
C TYR A 68 11.62 2.94 -6.72
N THR A 69 12.68 3.63 -7.13
CA THR A 69 13.13 4.93 -6.56
C THR A 69 13.12 6.10 -7.56
N GLY A 70 12.67 7.31 -7.13
CA GLY A 70 12.56 8.51 -7.96
C GLY A 70 11.31 9.37 -7.68
N ASP A 71 11.27 10.58 -8.26
CA ASP A 71 10.23 11.59 -7.99
C ASP A 71 8.90 11.35 -8.73
N ASP A 72 8.92 10.62 -9.86
CA ASP A 72 7.74 10.28 -10.67
C ASP A 72 7.05 8.97 -10.25
N ILE A 73 7.37 8.46 -9.07
CA ILE A 73 6.96 7.13 -8.63
C ILE A 73 5.66 7.20 -7.88
N ILE A 74 4.58 7.41 -8.60
CA ILE A 74 3.23 7.25 -8.06
C ILE A 74 2.78 5.82 -8.38
N GLY A 75 2.36 5.06 -7.36
CA GLY A 75 1.90 3.66 -7.53
C GLY A 75 2.98 2.61 -7.63
N ARG A 76 4.20 2.88 -7.16
CA ARG A 76 5.20 1.81 -6.96
C ARG A 76 5.75 1.81 -5.55
N THR A 77 6.28 0.67 -5.17
CA THR A 77 6.74 0.36 -3.83
C THR A 77 8.16 0.86 -3.62
N LEU A 78 8.37 1.71 -2.62
CA LEU A 78 9.68 1.93 -2.02
C LEU A 78 9.83 0.90 -0.90
N VAL A 79 10.83 0.03 -1.02
CA VAL A 79 11.16 -0.92 0.04
C VAL A 79 12.57 -0.61 0.52
N ASN A 80 12.70 -0.19 1.78
CA ASN A 80 13.99 -0.05 2.45
C ASN A 80 13.85 -0.53 3.89
N ASP A 81 14.73 -1.41 4.35
CA ASP A 81 14.81 -1.86 5.75
C ASP A 81 13.45 -2.32 6.35
N GLY A 82 12.66 -3.11 5.62
CA GLY A 82 11.37 -3.62 6.11
C GLY A 82 10.22 -2.60 6.07
N TRP A 83 10.43 -1.41 5.49
CA TRP A 83 9.41 -0.41 5.30
C TRP A 83 8.94 -0.37 3.84
N LEU A 84 7.66 -0.61 3.64
CA LEU A 84 6.96 -0.51 2.35
C LEU A 84 6.20 0.81 2.30
N TRP A 85 6.57 1.67 1.36
CA TRP A 85 5.83 2.90 1.06
C TRP A 85 5.17 2.82 -0.31
N ILE A 86 3.87 3.14 -0.35
CA ILE A 86 3.05 3.23 -1.56
C ILE A 86 2.50 4.66 -1.68
N PRO A 87 3.11 5.52 -2.51
CA PRO A 87 2.57 6.84 -2.83
C PRO A 87 1.39 6.70 -3.79
N LEU A 88 0.26 7.31 -3.46
CA LEU A 88 -0.95 7.31 -4.28
C LEU A 88 -1.14 8.65 -5.02
N SER A 89 -0.59 9.74 -4.48
CA SER A 89 -0.53 11.03 -5.16
C SER A 89 0.72 11.83 -4.74
N GLY A 90 1.09 12.87 -5.51
CA GLY A 90 2.27 13.71 -5.26
C GLY A 90 2.12 14.76 -4.15
N ASN A 91 0.94 14.83 -3.50
CA ASN A 91 0.58 15.92 -2.58
C ASN A 91 0.44 15.44 -1.12
N SER A 92 1.35 14.58 -0.65
CA SER A 92 1.31 14.15 0.75
C SER A 92 1.61 15.33 1.68
N THR A 93 0.63 15.73 2.49
CA THR A 93 0.77 16.90 3.39
C THR A 93 0.72 16.52 4.86
N GLN A 94 0.10 15.39 5.24
CA GLN A 94 -0.04 14.96 6.63
C GLN A 94 -0.04 13.43 6.78
N ARG A 95 0.68 12.92 7.79
CA ARG A 95 0.55 11.52 8.26
C ARG A 95 -0.56 11.46 9.30
N ARG A 96 -1.66 10.77 9.01
CA ARG A 96 -2.75 10.58 9.96
C ARG A 96 -3.34 9.20 9.84
N HIS A 97 -3.54 8.60 11.01
CA HIS A 97 -3.98 7.23 11.27
C HIS A 97 -2.82 6.26 11.47
N THR A 98 -2.72 5.73 12.70
CA THR A 98 -1.61 4.91 13.19
C THR A 98 -2.18 3.74 13.97
N GLY A 99 -1.91 2.52 13.51
CA GLY A 99 -2.35 1.32 14.20
C GLY A 99 -1.81 0.04 13.59
N VAL A 100 -1.95 -1.05 14.34
CA VAL A 100 -1.85 -2.38 13.75
C VAL A 100 -3.06 -2.55 12.82
N ALA A 101 -2.80 -2.99 11.60
CA ALA A 101 -3.82 -3.30 10.61
C ALA A 101 -3.61 -4.72 10.11
N ASP A 102 -4.70 -5.39 9.77
CA ASP A 102 -4.64 -6.60 8.96
C ASP A 102 -4.35 -6.19 7.53
N ILE A 103 -3.29 -6.76 6.97
CA ILE A 103 -2.78 -6.43 5.65
C ILE A 103 -2.80 -7.68 4.78
N ASP A 104 -3.45 -7.58 3.63
CA ASP A 104 -3.39 -8.57 2.58
C ASP A 104 -2.54 -8.03 1.42
N LEU A 105 -1.37 -8.64 1.21
CA LEU A 105 -0.47 -8.36 0.11
C LEU A 105 -0.74 -9.36 -1.02
N VAL A 106 -1.16 -8.87 -2.18
CA VAL A 106 -1.34 -9.70 -3.38
C VAL A 106 -0.11 -9.53 -4.26
N LEU A 107 0.61 -10.63 -4.47
CA LEU A 107 1.82 -10.67 -5.27
C LEU A 107 1.55 -11.33 -6.63
N ASP A 108 2.22 -10.84 -7.67
CA ASP A 108 2.26 -11.41 -9.01
C ASP A 108 3.71 -11.70 -9.45
N GLU A 109 3.95 -11.91 -10.75
CA GLU A 109 5.30 -12.16 -11.30
C GLU A 109 6.22 -10.93 -11.28
N GLU A 110 5.67 -9.72 -11.14
CA GLU A 110 6.42 -8.45 -11.14
C GLU A 110 6.60 -7.85 -9.73
N GLY A 111 5.88 -8.36 -8.73
CA GLY A 111 6.04 -7.98 -7.32
C GLY A 111 4.69 -7.77 -6.65
N LEU A 112 4.51 -6.60 -6.00
CA LEU A 112 3.24 -6.23 -5.38
C LEU A 112 2.22 -5.77 -6.42
N ALA A 113 1.15 -6.53 -6.58
CA ALA A 113 0.06 -6.23 -7.51
C ALA A 113 -1.07 -5.45 -6.84
N ALA A 114 -1.41 -5.78 -5.59
CA ALA A 114 -2.42 -5.09 -4.81
C ALA A 114 -2.15 -5.20 -3.30
N LEU A 115 -2.75 -4.27 -2.55
CA LEU A 115 -2.69 -4.17 -1.10
C LEU A 115 -4.12 -3.93 -0.60
N ALA A 116 -4.58 -4.72 0.37
CA ALA A 116 -5.72 -4.36 1.20
C ALA A 116 -5.26 -4.14 2.63
N VAL A 117 -5.68 -3.04 3.24
CA VAL A 117 -5.39 -2.69 4.63
C VAL A 117 -6.71 -2.54 5.37
N ARG A 118 -6.84 -3.23 6.49
CA ARG A 118 -8.01 -3.15 7.36
C ARG A 118 -7.56 -2.77 8.77
N PHE A 119 -7.96 -1.58 9.20
CA PHE A 119 -7.65 -1.13 10.54
C PHE A 119 -8.62 -1.71 11.56
N GLU A 120 -8.11 -2.17 12.70
CA GLU A 120 -8.97 -2.50 13.83
C GLU A 120 -9.65 -1.22 14.32
N ARG A 121 -10.99 -1.21 14.34
CA ARG A 121 -11.73 -0.12 14.97
C ARG A 121 -11.42 -0.13 16.46
N LYS A 122 -10.76 0.91 16.96
CA LYS A 122 -10.75 1.14 18.41
C LYS A 122 -12.20 1.33 18.87
N PRO A 123 -12.67 0.61 19.91
CA PRO A 123 -13.95 0.93 20.50
C PRO A 123 -13.91 2.38 20.99
N HIS A 124 -14.88 3.18 20.54
CA HIS A 124 -15.09 4.56 20.98
C HIS A 124 -15.39 4.65 22.47
#